data_AF-A0A946AB04-F1
#
_entry.id   AF-A0A946AB04-F1
#
_cell.length_a   1.000
_cell.length_b   1.000
_cell.length_c   1.000
_cell.angle_alpha   90.00
_cell.angle_beta   90.00
_cell.angle_gamma   90.00
#
_symmetry.space_group_name_H-M   'P 1'
#
loop_
_entity.id
_entity.type
_entity.pdbx_description
1 polymer ?
#
loop_
_entity_poly.entity_id
_entity_poly.type
_entity_poly.pdbx_seq_one_letter_code
_entity_poly.pdbx_strand_id
1 'polypeptide(L)'
;MPRVVVLFLAALLCACTVSGNQDRFLEKFADPEPKLSAVVICHSYGCSRSDTLNLSRDWASLTEPLRMPALTPQEERERLSIFIASVEVVVGERLGTSGDIGGTFTGFAQEGQLDCIDEAANTTTFLTLLKDEGLLYWHDVRAPMSRGFFVNGWPHTSAVIADLESGENYVVDSWFHANGHPAEVVELTTWVGGWSPDGSQAEQIVASSAEPADLVSPVRAP
;
A
#
# COMPACT_ATOMS: atom_id res chain seq x y z
N MET A 1 59.87 30.86 17.28
CA MET A 1 58.59 30.23 17.66
C MET A 1 57.64 30.32 16.48
N PRO A 2 57.50 29.30 15.62
CA PRO A 2 56.54 29.36 14.52
C PRO A 2 55.15 28.94 15.04
N ARG A 3 54.13 29.74 14.70
CA ARG A 3 52.72 29.47 15.00
C ARG A 3 52.22 28.39 14.04
N VAL A 4 51.90 27.21 14.56
CA VAL A 4 51.22 26.14 13.82
C VAL A 4 49.74 26.52 13.73
N VAL A 5 49.29 26.87 12.53
CA VAL A 5 47.87 27.04 12.21
C VAL A 5 47.30 25.66 11.91
N VAL A 6 46.54 25.10 12.84
CA VAL A 6 45.80 23.85 12.64
C VAL A 6 44.51 24.20 11.90
N LEU A 7 44.48 23.95 10.59
CA LEU A 7 43.24 23.97 9.80
C LEU A 7 42.42 22.73 10.16
N PHE A 8 41.27 22.93 10.81
CA PHE A 8 40.24 21.91 10.96
C PHE A 8 39.57 21.69 9.60
N LEU A 9 39.89 20.56 8.95
CA LEU A 9 39.18 20.10 7.77
C LEU A 9 37.84 19.51 8.24
N ALA A 10 36.75 20.26 8.06
CA ALA A 10 35.40 19.75 8.27
C ALA A 10 35.07 18.75 7.15
N ALA A 11 35.09 17.46 7.47
CA ALA A 11 34.61 16.41 6.59
C ALA A 11 33.09 16.50 6.48
N LEU A 12 32.60 17.10 5.39
CA LEU A 12 31.20 16.98 4.96
C LEU A 12 30.96 15.54 4.53
N LEU A 13 30.45 14.72 5.45
CA LEU A 13 29.85 13.43 5.12
C LEU A 13 28.55 13.71 4.38
N CYS A 14 28.61 13.63 3.05
CA CYS A 14 27.43 13.58 2.20
C CYS A 14 26.69 12.28 2.55
N ALA A 15 25.56 12.39 3.25
CA ALA A 15 24.66 11.27 3.46
C ALA A 15 24.03 10.91 2.11
N CYS A 16 24.59 9.91 1.43
CA CYS A 16 23.88 9.24 0.35
C CYS A 16 22.79 8.38 1.00
N THR A 17 21.59 8.93 1.13
CA THR A 17 20.39 8.15 1.46
C THR A 17 20.14 7.20 0.29
N VAL A 18 20.29 5.89 0.53
CA VAL A 18 19.88 4.86 -0.44
C VAL A 18 18.36 4.72 -0.37
N SER A 19 17.63 5.57 -1.09
CA SER A 19 16.19 5.41 -1.36
C SER A 19 16.00 4.44 -2.54
N GLY A 20 16.37 3.17 -2.33
CA GLY A 20 16.66 2.29 -3.47
C GLY A 20 15.47 1.56 -4.09
N ASN A 21 14.41 1.28 -3.33
CA ASN A 21 13.37 0.33 -3.75
C ASN A 21 11.95 0.89 -3.75
N GLN A 22 11.60 1.81 -2.84
CA GLN A 22 10.29 2.49 -2.87
C GLN A 22 10.18 3.35 -4.13
N ASP A 23 11.18 4.20 -4.36
CA ASP A 23 11.27 5.10 -5.52
C ASP A 23 11.14 4.32 -6.82
N ARG A 24 11.77 3.14 -6.94
CA ARG A 24 11.67 2.31 -8.16
C ARG A 24 10.28 1.72 -8.39
N PHE A 25 9.56 1.38 -7.31
CA PHE A 25 8.18 0.91 -7.41
C PHE A 25 7.26 2.06 -7.83
N LEU A 26 7.41 3.23 -7.17
CA LEU A 26 6.66 4.43 -7.53
C LEU A 26 7.03 4.89 -8.95
N GLU A 27 8.29 5.06 -9.33
CA GLU A 27 8.71 5.36 -10.72
C GLU A 27 8.06 4.46 -11.77
N LYS A 28 7.78 3.19 -11.42
CA LYS A 28 7.12 2.24 -12.33
C LYS A 28 5.61 2.42 -12.38
N PHE A 29 4.96 2.76 -11.27
CA PHE A 29 3.51 2.71 -11.12
C PHE A 29 2.88 4.07 -10.78
N ALA A 30 3.55 4.94 -10.04
CA ALA A 30 3.07 6.26 -9.61
C ALA A 30 4.17 7.37 -9.70
N ASP A 31 4.06 8.43 -8.90
CA ASP A 31 5.06 9.50 -8.77
C ASP A 31 5.97 9.21 -7.56
N PRO A 32 7.31 9.14 -7.72
CA PRO A 32 8.23 8.97 -6.59
C PRO A 32 8.28 10.18 -5.65
N GLU A 33 7.87 11.38 -6.10
CA GLU A 33 7.78 12.60 -5.29
C GLU A 33 6.36 13.18 -5.35
N PRO A 34 5.36 12.47 -4.78
CA PRO A 34 3.96 12.82 -4.96
C PRO A 34 3.64 14.18 -4.34
N LYS A 35 2.74 14.93 -4.99
CA LYS A 35 2.28 16.25 -4.53
C LYS A 35 0.78 16.30 -4.45
N LEU A 36 0.24 16.88 -3.38
CA LEU A 36 -1.20 17.00 -3.16
C LEU A 36 -1.95 17.70 -4.31
N SER A 37 -1.29 18.59 -5.05
CA SER A 37 -1.89 19.30 -6.17
C SER A 37 -2.01 18.46 -7.45
N ALA A 38 -1.30 17.33 -7.53
CA ALA A 38 -1.19 16.47 -8.70
C ALA A 38 -0.80 15.03 -8.29
N VAL A 39 -1.66 14.36 -7.52
CA VAL A 39 -1.46 12.97 -7.09
C VAL A 39 -1.79 12.03 -8.24
N VAL A 40 -0.84 11.19 -8.65
CA VAL A 40 -1.06 10.13 -9.66
C VAL A 40 -1.70 8.93 -8.98
N ILE A 41 -2.82 8.45 -9.53
CA ILE A 41 -3.58 7.31 -9.04
C ILE A 41 -3.60 6.20 -10.10
N CYS A 42 -3.17 4.99 -9.74
CA CYS A 42 -3.27 3.77 -10.56
C CYS A 42 -4.66 3.16 -10.48
N HIS A 43 -5.15 2.62 -11.60
CA HIS A 43 -6.34 1.78 -11.62
C HIS A 43 -6.42 0.89 -12.87
N SER A 44 -7.44 0.04 -12.91
CA SER A 44 -7.79 -0.85 -14.02
C SER A 44 -6.80 -1.98 -14.25
N TYR A 45 -6.33 -2.62 -13.18
CA TYR A 45 -5.43 -3.78 -13.14
C TYR A 45 -4.02 -3.50 -13.64
N GLY A 46 -3.03 -3.83 -12.82
CA GLY A 46 -1.61 -3.71 -13.15
C GLY A 46 -1.18 -2.28 -13.45
N CYS A 47 -1.90 -1.28 -12.94
CA CYS A 47 -1.77 0.14 -13.27
C CYS A 47 -1.83 0.39 -14.78
N SER A 48 -2.77 -0.24 -15.48
CA SER A 48 -2.95 -0.05 -16.93
C SER A 48 -3.46 1.34 -17.30
N ARG A 49 -4.06 2.05 -16.33
CA ARG A 49 -4.45 3.45 -16.40
C ARG A 49 -3.95 4.20 -15.19
N SER A 50 -3.67 5.49 -15.40
CA SER A 50 -3.34 6.41 -14.33
C SER A 50 -3.98 7.76 -14.59
N ASP A 51 -4.60 8.32 -13.55
CA ASP A 51 -5.22 9.64 -13.57
C ASP A 51 -4.57 10.55 -12.51
N THR A 52 -4.57 11.85 -12.76
CA THR A 52 -4.01 12.84 -11.82
C THR A 52 -5.12 13.59 -11.10
N LEU A 53 -5.11 13.53 -9.76
CA LEU A 53 -6.07 14.22 -8.91
C LEU A 53 -5.41 15.33 -8.09
N ASN A 54 -6.13 16.43 -7.90
CA ASN A 54 -5.77 17.43 -6.91
C ASN A 54 -6.53 17.13 -5.61
N LEU A 55 -5.81 16.71 -4.58
CA LEU A 55 -6.36 16.40 -3.25
C LEU A 55 -6.13 17.52 -2.23
N SER A 56 -5.55 18.65 -2.63
CA SER A 56 -5.20 19.74 -1.69
C SER A 56 -6.39 20.27 -0.89
N ARG A 57 -7.62 20.20 -1.45
CA ARG A 57 -8.84 20.64 -0.76
C ARG A 57 -9.40 19.60 0.22
N ASP A 58 -9.13 18.32 -0.03
CA ASP A 58 -9.64 17.20 0.76
C ASP A 58 -8.69 16.87 1.91
N TRP A 59 -7.39 17.09 1.69
CA TRP A 59 -6.30 16.65 2.56
C TRP A 59 -6.48 17.05 4.02
N ALA A 60 -6.90 18.29 4.27
CA ALA A 60 -7.12 18.78 5.63
C ALA A 60 -8.15 17.94 6.41
N SER A 61 -9.23 17.50 5.74
CA SER A 61 -10.26 16.66 6.36
C SER A 61 -9.79 15.22 6.49
N LEU A 62 -9.12 14.68 5.46
CA LEU A 62 -8.63 13.30 5.45
C LEU A 62 -7.58 13.06 6.55
N THR A 63 -6.73 14.06 6.80
CA THR A 63 -5.61 13.97 7.75
C THR A 63 -5.94 14.42 9.16
N GLU A 64 -7.16 14.92 9.42
CA GLU A 64 -7.55 15.41 10.75
C GLU A 64 -7.23 14.40 11.88
N PRO A 65 -7.50 13.09 11.74
CA PRO A 65 -7.17 12.10 12.78
C PRO A 65 -5.67 11.90 13.02
N LEU A 66 -4.81 12.32 12.09
CA LEU A 66 -3.35 12.15 12.13
C LEU A 66 -2.61 13.42 12.60
N ARG A 67 -3.29 14.57 12.68
CA ARG A 67 -2.66 15.85 13.06
C ARG A 67 -2.08 15.87 14.47
N MET A 68 -2.74 15.14 15.38
CA MET A 68 -2.19 14.91 16.70
C MET A 68 -1.43 13.58 16.68
N PRO A 69 -0.14 13.54 17.02
CA PRO A 69 0.62 12.30 17.06
C PRO A 69 -0.11 11.24 17.89
N ALA A 70 -0.14 10.00 17.39
CA ALA A 70 -0.67 8.88 18.13
C ALA A 70 0.16 8.66 19.42
N LEU A 71 -0.47 8.17 20.48
CA LEU A 71 0.23 7.89 21.74
C LEU A 71 1.08 6.62 21.66
N THR A 72 0.76 5.72 20.71
CA THR A 72 1.47 4.46 20.51
C THR A 72 1.62 4.13 19.03
N PRO A 73 2.61 3.30 18.64
CA PRO A 73 2.72 2.80 17.26
C PRO A 73 1.46 2.06 16.79
N GLN A 74 0.85 1.25 17.67
CA GLN A 74 -0.39 0.53 17.35
C GLN A 74 -1.53 1.49 16.98
N GLU A 75 -1.70 2.56 17.74
CA GLU A 75 -2.72 3.57 17.46
C GLU A 75 -2.44 4.31 16.14
N GLU A 76 -1.18 4.57 15.79
CA GLU A 76 -0.85 5.13 14.47
C GLU A 76 -1.27 4.19 13.34
N ARG A 77 -0.97 2.89 13.45
CA ARG A 77 -1.40 1.88 12.46
C ARG A 77 -2.92 1.83 12.28
N GLU A 78 -3.68 1.90 13.38
CA GLU A 78 -5.15 1.94 13.34
C GLU A 78 -5.66 3.21 12.62
N ARG A 79 -5.04 4.36 12.86
CA ARG A 79 -5.41 5.61 12.17
C ARG A 79 -5.02 5.58 10.70
N LEU A 80 -3.90 4.96 10.34
CA LEU A 80 -3.50 4.76 8.94
C LEU A 80 -4.48 3.85 8.20
N SER A 81 -4.93 2.76 8.82
CA SER A 81 -5.97 1.87 8.28
C SER A 81 -7.24 2.63 7.88
N ILE A 82 -7.72 3.52 8.76
CA ILE A 82 -8.92 4.35 8.54
C ILE A 82 -8.65 5.47 7.51
N PHE A 83 -7.45 6.04 7.52
CA PHE A 83 -7.05 7.06 6.55
C PHE A 83 -7.07 6.52 5.12
N ILE A 84 -6.52 5.31 4.89
CA ILE A 84 -6.52 4.66 3.57
C ILE A 84 -7.94 4.44 3.06
N ALA A 85 -8.82 3.89 3.91
CA ALA A 85 -10.24 3.78 3.59
C ALA A 85 -10.88 5.13 3.20
N SER A 86 -10.58 6.17 3.95
CA SER A 86 -11.18 7.50 3.72
C SER A 86 -10.73 8.12 2.40
N VAL A 87 -9.44 7.98 2.04
CA VAL A 87 -8.94 8.51 0.76
C VAL A 87 -9.44 7.70 -0.43
N GLU A 88 -9.58 6.38 -0.27
CA GLU A 88 -10.17 5.51 -1.29
C GLU A 88 -11.61 5.88 -1.64
N VAL A 89 -12.42 6.29 -0.66
CA VAL A 89 -13.78 6.79 -0.93
C VAL A 89 -13.72 8.04 -1.81
N VAL A 90 -12.87 9.01 -1.44
CA VAL A 90 -12.74 10.28 -2.18
C VAL A 90 -12.22 10.04 -3.60
N VAL A 91 -11.25 9.14 -3.76
CA VAL A 91 -10.70 8.76 -5.07
C VAL A 91 -11.73 8.00 -5.89
N GLY A 92 -12.42 7.04 -5.26
CA GLY A 92 -13.43 6.20 -5.88
C GLY A 92 -14.56 7.00 -6.50
N GLU A 93 -15.05 8.02 -5.80
CA GLU A 93 -16.10 8.90 -6.32
C GLU A 93 -15.65 9.69 -7.56
N ARG A 94 -14.36 10.01 -7.67
CA ARG A 94 -13.80 10.82 -8.76
C ARG A 94 -13.43 10.01 -9.98
N LEU A 95 -12.93 8.80 -9.78
CA LEU A 95 -12.40 7.94 -10.85
C LEU A 95 -13.34 6.78 -11.20
N GLY A 96 -14.47 6.66 -10.51
CA GLY A 96 -15.43 5.57 -10.74
C GLY A 96 -14.97 4.23 -10.17
N THR A 97 -14.10 4.22 -9.15
CA THR A 97 -13.64 3.01 -8.45
C THR A 97 -14.37 2.76 -7.13
N SER A 98 -15.43 3.52 -6.81
CA SER A 98 -16.26 3.27 -5.61
C SER A 98 -16.92 1.88 -5.57
N GLY A 99 -17.03 1.23 -6.73
CA GLY A 99 -17.58 -0.12 -6.84
C GLY A 99 -16.53 -1.22 -6.74
N ASP A 100 -15.26 -0.89 -6.43
CA ASP A 100 -14.20 -1.87 -6.31
C ASP A 100 -14.52 -2.93 -5.25
N ILE A 101 -14.33 -4.19 -5.64
CA ILE A 101 -14.58 -5.37 -4.82
C ILE A 101 -13.23 -5.95 -4.44
N GLY A 102 -13.05 -6.20 -3.14
CA GLY A 102 -11.84 -6.81 -2.63
C GLY A 102 -11.47 -8.11 -3.34
N GLY A 103 -10.18 -8.26 -3.62
CA GLY A 103 -9.61 -9.38 -4.33
C GLY A 103 -9.54 -9.18 -5.85
N THR A 104 -8.39 -9.52 -6.44
CA THR A 104 -8.10 -9.34 -7.88
C THR A 104 -9.15 -9.99 -8.80
N PHE A 105 -9.60 -11.20 -8.49
CA PHE A 105 -10.40 -11.99 -9.43
C PHE A 105 -11.91 -11.81 -9.30
N THR A 106 -12.38 -11.31 -8.16
CA THR A 106 -13.81 -11.19 -7.87
C THR A 106 -14.48 -10.19 -8.80
N GLY A 107 -13.83 -9.05 -9.02
CA GLY A 107 -14.28 -7.99 -9.91
C GLY A 107 -13.91 -8.18 -11.38
N PHE A 108 -13.19 -9.24 -11.75
CA PHE A 108 -12.49 -9.28 -13.04
C PHE A 108 -13.39 -8.94 -14.25
N ALA A 109 -12.88 -8.07 -15.12
CA ALA A 109 -13.57 -7.50 -16.30
C ALA A 109 -14.73 -6.53 -16.01
N GLN A 110 -14.99 -6.17 -14.75
CA GLN A 110 -15.88 -5.05 -14.40
C GLN A 110 -15.09 -3.73 -14.42
N GLU A 111 -15.76 -2.64 -14.82
CA GLU A 111 -15.17 -1.30 -14.75
C GLU A 111 -15.02 -0.86 -13.29
N GLY A 112 -14.00 -0.05 -13.02
CA GLY A 112 -13.77 0.52 -11.68
C GLY A 112 -13.11 -0.41 -10.68
N GLN A 113 -12.70 -1.62 -11.08
CA GLN A 113 -12.01 -2.57 -10.19
C GLN A 113 -10.49 -2.36 -10.19
N LEU A 114 -9.87 -2.76 -9.08
CA LEU A 114 -8.47 -2.61 -8.76
C LEU A 114 -7.84 -3.99 -8.46
N ASP A 115 -6.54 -4.11 -8.67
CA ASP A 115 -5.76 -5.25 -8.20
C ASP A 115 -4.70 -4.85 -7.17
N CYS A 116 -3.95 -5.83 -6.70
CA CYS A 116 -2.92 -5.61 -5.69
C CYS A 116 -1.83 -4.62 -6.13
N ILE A 117 -1.61 -4.42 -7.44
CA ILE A 117 -0.60 -3.45 -7.92
C ILE A 117 -1.19 -2.05 -7.86
N ASP A 118 -2.44 -1.88 -8.31
CA ASP A 118 -3.16 -0.60 -8.21
C ASP A 118 -3.22 -0.14 -6.75
N GLU A 119 -3.70 -1.03 -5.86
CA GLU A 119 -3.83 -0.77 -4.43
C GLU A 119 -2.48 -0.45 -3.79
N ALA A 120 -1.47 -1.31 -3.97
CA ALA A 120 -0.15 -1.08 -3.39
C ALA A 120 0.49 0.24 -3.85
N ALA A 121 0.33 0.62 -5.12
CA ALA A 121 0.81 1.90 -5.63
C ALA A 121 0.11 3.08 -4.97
N ASN A 122 -1.22 3.08 -4.97
CA ASN A 122 -2.03 4.14 -4.40
C ASN A 122 -1.77 4.31 -2.90
N THR A 123 -1.81 3.22 -2.13
CA THR A 123 -1.52 3.24 -0.70
C THR A 123 -0.11 3.75 -0.41
N THR A 124 0.90 3.31 -1.17
CA THR A 124 2.29 3.79 -1.00
C THR A 124 2.39 5.29 -1.29
N THR A 125 1.71 5.79 -2.32
CA THR A 125 1.64 7.21 -2.65
C THR A 125 1.03 8.02 -1.50
N PHE A 126 -0.08 7.58 -0.91
CA PHE A 126 -0.71 8.30 0.20
C PHE A 126 0.11 8.26 1.48
N LEU A 127 0.74 7.13 1.81
CA LEU A 127 1.65 7.04 2.94
C LEU A 127 2.87 7.94 2.76
N THR A 128 3.39 8.06 1.53
CA THR A 128 4.50 8.97 1.20
C THR A 128 4.08 10.44 1.40
N LEU A 129 2.89 10.82 0.97
CA LEU A 129 2.34 12.16 1.22
C LEU A 129 2.18 12.46 2.72
N LEU A 130 1.75 11.49 3.54
CA LEU A 130 1.69 11.65 4.99
C LEU A 130 3.09 11.85 5.59
N LYS A 131 4.07 11.07 5.15
CA LYS A 131 5.47 11.21 5.57
C LYS A 131 6.02 12.60 5.24
N ASP A 132 5.82 13.07 4.01
CA ASP A 132 6.35 14.35 3.53
C ASP A 132 5.72 15.56 4.26
N GLU A 133 4.46 15.43 4.66
CA GLU A 133 3.75 16.42 5.50
C GLU A 133 4.05 16.28 7.00
N GLY A 134 4.90 15.31 7.40
CA GLY A 134 5.29 15.09 8.80
C GLY A 134 4.18 14.53 9.69
N LEU A 135 3.24 13.78 9.10
CA LEU A 135 2.07 13.20 9.77
C LEU A 135 2.28 11.75 10.25
N LEU A 136 3.44 11.16 9.97
CA LEU A 136 3.86 9.88 10.55
C LEU A 136 4.85 10.14 11.68
N TYR A 137 4.53 9.67 12.88
CA TYR A 137 5.35 9.87 14.08
C TYR A 137 6.10 8.59 14.48
N TRP A 138 5.44 7.44 14.40
CA TRP A 138 6.00 6.16 14.83
C TRP A 138 6.57 5.32 13.69
N HIS A 139 6.13 5.56 12.45
CA HIS A 139 6.54 4.76 11.31
C HIS A 139 7.17 5.58 10.18
N ASP A 140 8.00 4.91 9.40
CA ASP A 140 8.49 5.39 8.11
C ASP A 140 7.97 4.51 6.97
N VAL A 141 7.78 5.08 5.79
CA VAL A 141 7.38 4.34 4.59
C VAL A 141 8.56 3.55 4.05
N ARG A 142 8.31 2.31 3.64
CA ARG A 142 9.30 1.42 3.03
C ARG A 142 8.86 1.01 1.63
N ALA A 143 9.78 0.35 0.93
CA ALA A 143 9.47 -0.25 -0.36
C ALA A 143 8.33 -1.28 -0.21
N PRO A 144 7.36 -1.29 -1.13
CA PRO A 144 6.34 -2.33 -1.19
C PRO A 144 6.95 -3.73 -1.24
N MET A 145 6.24 -4.69 -0.67
CA MET A 145 6.68 -6.08 -0.59
C MET A 145 5.67 -7.00 -1.26
N SER A 146 6.18 -8.05 -1.89
CA SER A 146 5.36 -9.08 -2.53
C SER A 146 5.50 -10.42 -1.82
N ARG A 147 4.41 -11.18 -1.78
CA ARG A 147 4.36 -12.59 -1.37
C ARG A 147 3.73 -13.44 -2.46
N GLY A 148 3.91 -14.75 -2.33
CA GLY A 148 3.45 -15.72 -3.32
C GLY A 148 4.35 -15.76 -4.54
N PHE A 149 4.53 -16.96 -5.07
CA PHE A 149 5.09 -17.22 -6.39
C PHE A 149 4.09 -18.13 -7.08
N PHE A 150 3.94 -18.03 -8.41
CA PHE A 150 2.98 -18.81 -9.23
C PHE A 150 2.92 -20.34 -8.94
N VAL A 151 3.84 -20.89 -8.17
CA VAL A 151 3.89 -22.28 -7.68
C VAL A 151 3.07 -22.51 -6.40
N ASN A 152 2.95 -21.51 -5.51
CA ASN A 152 2.30 -21.58 -4.18
C ASN A 152 1.25 -20.47 -3.94
N GLY A 153 0.84 -19.75 -4.98
CA GLY A 153 -0.17 -18.68 -4.90
C GLY A 153 0.01 -17.61 -5.98
N TRP A 154 -1.03 -16.81 -6.22
CA TRP A 154 -0.90 -15.64 -7.08
C TRP A 154 -0.02 -14.58 -6.40
N PRO A 155 0.89 -13.91 -7.14
CA PRO A 155 1.69 -12.82 -6.58
C PRO A 155 0.78 -11.76 -6.00
N HIS A 156 1.00 -11.41 -4.74
CA HIS A 156 0.28 -10.35 -4.03
C HIS A 156 1.28 -9.32 -3.54
N THR A 157 1.04 -8.04 -3.80
CA THR A 157 1.93 -6.93 -3.42
C THR A 157 1.16 -5.95 -2.54
N SER A 158 1.83 -5.39 -1.53
CA SER A 158 1.23 -4.41 -0.63
C SER A 158 2.23 -3.34 -0.19
N ALA A 159 1.71 -2.18 0.22
CA ALA A 159 2.49 -1.10 0.80
C ALA A 159 3.05 -1.48 2.16
N VAL A 160 4.18 -0.89 2.56
CA VAL A 160 4.87 -1.25 3.80
C VAL A 160 5.27 0.00 4.57
N ILE A 161 5.05 -0.05 5.88
CA ILE A 161 5.59 0.90 6.86
C ILE A 161 6.51 0.15 7.84
N ALA A 162 7.49 0.84 8.41
CA ALA A 162 8.39 0.31 9.40
C ALA A 162 8.30 1.12 10.69
N ASP A 163 8.12 0.44 11.81
CA ASP A 163 8.23 1.04 13.14
C ASP A 163 9.64 1.59 13.33
N LEU A 164 9.75 2.86 13.73
CA LEU A 164 11.01 3.58 13.88
C LEU A 164 11.82 3.13 15.10
N GLU A 165 11.16 2.58 16.11
CA GLU A 165 11.80 2.13 17.36
C GLU A 165 12.23 0.66 17.24
N SER A 166 11.30 -0.23 16.88
CA SER A 166 11.58 -1.68 16.82
C SER A 166 12.23 -2.11 15.50
N GLY A 167 12.02 -1.36 14.42
CA GLY A 167 12.42 -1.74 13.07
C GLY A 167 11.54 -2.82 12.44
N GLU A 168 10.47 -3.23 13.10
CA GLU A 168 9.48 -4.18 12.57
C GLU A 168 8.72 -3.55 11.40
N ASN A 169 8.47 -4.37 10.36
CA ASN A 169 7.71 -3.92 9.19
C ASN A 169 6.27 -4.41 9.28
N TYR A 170 5.36 -3.57 8.83
CA TYR A 170 3.93 -3.85 8.74
C TYR A 170 3.46 -3.55 7.32
N VAL A 171 2.66 -4.44 6.74
CA VAL A 171 1.94 -4.16 5.50
C VAL A 171 0.75 -3.24 5.81
N VAL A 172 0.36 -2.41 4.85
CA VAL A 172 -0.89 -1.65 4.86
C VAL A 172 -1.63 -2.05 3.59
N ASP A 173 -2.61 -2.94 3.73
CA ASP A 173 -3.17 -3.71 2.62
C ASP A 173 -4.68 -3.47 2.47
N SER A 174 -5.07 -2.62 1.51
CA SER A 174 -6.47 -2.31 1.18
C SER A 174 -7.14 -3.33 0.27
N TRP A 175 -6.38 -4.23 -0.35
CA TRP A 175 -6.85 -5.11 -1.42
C TRP A 175 -7.90 -6.16 -1.01
N PHE A 176 -7.97 -6.53 0.26
CA PHE A 176 -8.80 -7.67 0.68
C PHE A 176 -10.32 -7.40 0.64
N HIS A 177 -10.71 -6.14 0.75
CA HIS A 177 -12.08 -5.72 1.00
C HIS A 177 -12.57 -4.75 -0.06
N ALA A 178 -13.87 -4.44 -0.05
CA ALA A 178 -14.42 -3.44 -0.97
C ALA A 178 -13.90 -2.03 -0.67
N ASN A 179 -13.96 -1.15 -1.67
CA ASN A 179 -13.55 0.26 -1.58
C ASN A 179 -14.01 0.93 -0.28
N GLY A 180 -13.10 1.62 0.40
CA GLY A 180 -13.43 2.38 1.60
C GLY A 180 -13.58 1.54 2.87
N HIS A 181 -13.23 0.26 2.82
CA HIS A 181 -13.03 -0.54 4.02
C HIS A 181 -11.67 -0.22 4.65
N PRO A 182 -11.54 -0.18 5.99
CA PRO A 182 -10.24 -0.05 6.66
C PRO A 182 -9.21 -1.06 6.12
N ALA A 183 -8.02 -0.56 5.79
CA ALA A 183 -6.92 -1.40 5.28
C ALA A 183 -6.39 -2.32 6.38
N GLU A 184 -5.97 -3.53 6.00
CA GLU A 184 -5.37 -4.47 6.93
C GLU A 184 -3.94 -4.04 7.25
N VAL A 185 -3.63 -3.84 8.53
CA VAL A 185 -2.29 -3.48 8.98
C VAL A 185 -1.68 -4.60 9.81
N VAL A 186 -0.81 -5.39 9.18
CA VAL A 186 -0.33 -6.67 9.71
C VAL A 186 1.18 -6.74 9.66
N GLU A 187 1.80 -7.37 10.65
CA GLU A 187 3.24 -7.62 10.65
C GLU A 187 3.65 -8.33 9.34
N LEU A 188 4.69 -7.83 8.69
CA LEU A 188 5.14 -8.31 7.39
C LEU A 188 5.48 -9.80 7.41
N THR A 189 6.07 -10.33 8.49
CA THR A 189 6.42 -11.75 8.59
C THR A 189 5.17 -12.64 8.61
N THR A 190 4.15 -12.22 9.36
CA THR A 190 2.84 -12.88 9.45
C THR A 190 2.12 -12.83 8.10
N TRP A 191 2.11 -11.66 7.44
CA TRP A 191 1.56 -11.51 6.10
C TRP A 191 2.30 -12.37 5.08
N VAL A 192 3.63 -12.34 5.00
CA VAL A 192 4.39 -13.21 4.09
C VAL A 192 4.13 -14.70 4.38
N GLY A 193 3.85 -15.05 5.64
CA GLY A 193 3.46 -16.40 6.08
C GLY A 193 2.10 -16.91 5.57
N GLY A 194 1.36 -16.10 4.81
CA GLY A 194 0.09 -16.50 4.20
C GLY A 194 -1.16 -16.01 4.93
N TRP A 195 -1.02 -15.08 5.87
CA TRP A 195 -2.17 -14.49 6.56
C TRP A 195 -3.17 -13.83 5.60
N SER A 196 -4.45 -14.01 5.85
CA SER A 196 -5.55 -13.27 5.20
C SER A 196 -6.63 -13.00 6.25
N PRO A 197 -7.42 -11.92 6.10
CA PRO A 197 -8.56 -11.72 6.99
C PRO A 197 -9.61 -12.80 6.75
N ASP A 198 -10.25 -13.24 7.83
CA ASP A 198 -11.25 -14.30 7.81
C ASP A 198 -12.39 -13.95 6.83
N GLY A 199 -12.71 -14.88 5.93
CA GLY A 199 -13.82 -14.71 4.99
C GLY A 199 -13.51 -13.76 3.83
N SER A 200 -12.26 -13.31 3.68
CA SER A 200 -11.82 -12.62 2.47
C SER A 200 -11.90 -13.54 1.25
N GLN A 201 -12.21 -12.96 0.10
CA GLN A 201 -12.34 -13.74 -1.13
C GLN A 201 -10.99 -14.33 -1.60
N ALA A 202 -9.88 -13.76 -1.12
CA ALA A 202 -8.54 -14.31 -1.28
C ALA A 202 -8.42 -15.74 -0.71
N GLU A 203 -9.07 -16.02 0.42
CA GLU A 203 -9.11 -17.34 1.06
C GLU A 203 -9.87 -18.36 0.18
N GLN A 204 -10.90 -17.91 -0.53
CA GLN A 204 -11.76 -18.77 -1.37
C GLN A 204 -11.06 -19.26 -2.65
N ILE A 205 -10.13 -18.49 -3.20
CA ILE A 205 -9.34 -18.88 -4.38
C ILE A 205 -8.27 -19.92 -4.01
N VAL A 206 -7.70 -19.85 -2.81
CA VAL A 206 -6.77 -20.86 -2.30
C VAL A 206 -7.52 -22.16 -1.96
N ALA A 207 -8.69 -22.05 -1.34
CA ALA A 207 -9.51 -23.22 -1.02
C ALA A 207 -10.00 -23.96 -2.30
N SER A 208 -10.42 -23.22 -3.33
CA SER A 208 -10.88 -23.83 -4.60
C SER A 208 -9.75 -24.40 -5.47
N SER A 209 -8.50 -23.92 -5.30
CA SER A 209 -7.32 -24.51 -5.97
C SER A 209 -6.70 -25.68 -5.21
N ALA A 210 -7.14 -25.93 -3.97
CA ALA A 210 -6.74 -27.08 -3.15
C ALA A 210 -7.70 -28.28 -3.25
N GLU A 211 -8.81 -28.18 -3.99
CA GLU A 211 -9.67 -29.33 -4.25
C GLU A 211 -8.96 -30.30 -5.22
N PRO A 212 -8.80 -31.59 -4.86
CA PRO A 212 -8.25 -32.57 -5.79
C PRO A 212 -9.21 -32.72 -6.97
N ALA A 213 -8.64 -32.77 -8.17
CA ALA A 213 -9.34 -33.00 -9.44
C ALA A 213 -9.92 -34.42 -9.51
N ASP A 214 -10.92 -34.71 -8.70
CA ASP A 214 -11.80 -35.86 -8.85
C ASP A 214 -13.22 -35.34 -8.70
N LEU A 215 -13.88 -35.12 -9.84
CA LEU A 215 -15.31 -35.32 -10.12
C LEU A 215 -15.70 -34.58 -11.42
N VAL A 216 -15.02 -34.93 -12.52
CA VAL A 216 -15.63 -34.78 -13.86
C VAL A 216 -16.08 -36.18 -14.29
N SER A 217 -17.35 -36.49 -14.07
CA SER A 217 -18.04 -37.55 -14.82
C SER A 217 -19.00 -36.91 -15.81
N PRO A 218 -18.94 -37.23 -17.12
CA PRO A 218 -19.83 -36.63 -18.09
C PRO A 218 -21.19 -37.35 -18.13
N VAL A 219 -22.22 -36.51 -18.17
CA VAL A 219 -23.56 -36.61 -18.81
C VAL A 219 -24.29 -37.96 -18.80
N ARG A 220 -25.54 -37.93 -18.30
CA ARG A 220 -26.64 -38.68 -18.95
C ARG A 220 -27.95 -37.91 -18.87
N ALA A 221 -28.40 -37.42 -20.02
CA ALA A 221 -29.79 -37.03 -20.25
C ALA A 221 -30.61 -38.29 -20.59
N PRO A 222 -31.92 -38.32 -20.30
CA PRO A 222 -32.91 -38.86 -21.21
C PRO A 222 -33.33 -37.83 -22.26
#